data_AF-A0A7K3LAA6-F1
#
_entry.id   AF-A0A7K3LAA6-F1
#
_cell.length_a   1.000
_cell.length_b   1.000
_cell.length_c   1.000
_cell.angle_alpha   90.00
_cell.angle_beta   90.00
_cell.angle_gamma   90.00
#
_symmetry.space_group_name_H-M   'P 1'
#
loop_
_entity.id
_entity.type
_entity.pdbx_description
1 polymer ?
#
loop_
_entity_poly.entity_id
_entity_poly.type
_entity_poly.pdbx_seq_one_letter_code
_entity_poly.pdbx_strand_id
1 'polypeptide(L)'
;GKGVVRSNMFIPADHVYNLPKDWKDITDRRFRPDNVGDNRGPSANADVEASRVSMFVDYDNGMIVVRQNPTSAVDGQRGGAAAAVPNVHVAQASDGRLTIDYNAHDAYELPLATWGGATVNGRITFDPHADGTLGLGGSTTIYPSMETYQYRDGAAPAQLQWSPANSGSPWGPSMGLERHHWIGDTTISAVRPDMPSWKWELENAIPFTHDPFLEHTTQLTEPFKSDVPTVEMGR
;
A
#
# COMPACT_ATOMS: atom_id res chain seq x y z
N GLY A 1 6.87 16.30 -17.36
CA GLY A 1 5.53 16.80 -17.02
C GLY A 1 5.41 16.87 -15.52
N LYS A 2 4.53 16.09 -14.90
CA LYS A 2 4.48 15.95 -13.42
C LYS A 2 5.51 14.94 -12.91
N GLY A 3 6.15 14.21 -13.84
CA GLY A 3 7.19 13.24 -13.54
C GLY A 3 6.64 12.01 -12.84
N VAL A 4 7.44 11.43 -11.94
CA VAL A 4 7.11 10.21 -11.22
C VAL A 4 6.86 10.53 -9.75
N VAL A 5 5.81 9.96 -9.17
CA VAL A 5 5.64 9.90 -7.72
C VAL A 5 5.96 8.50 -7.25
N ARG A 6 6.71 8.40 -6.16
CA ARG A 6 6.98 7.14 -5.46
C ARG A 6 6.51 7.23 -4.03
N SER A 7 5.62 6.33 -3.63
CA SER A 7 5.25 6.07 -2.25
C SER A 7 5.86 4.73 -1.81
N ASN A 8 6.56 4.72 -0.69
CA ASN A 8 7.12 3.50 -0.10
C ASN A 8 6.55 3.28 1.29
N MET A 9 6.21 2.04 1.61
CA MET A 9 5.84 1.61 2.95
C MET A 9 6.90 0.63 3.44
N PHE A 10 7.57 0.94 4.55
CA PHE A 10 8.71 0.18 5.06
C PHE A 10 8.68 0.00 6.57
N ILE A 11 9.14 -1.17 7.02
CA ILE A 11 9.30 -1.54 8.42
C ILE A 11 10.63 -0.97 8.92
N PRO A 12 10.62 -0.02 9.87
CA PRO A 12 11.87 0.59 10.35
C PRO A 12 12.71 -0.37 11.19
N ALA A 13 12.11 -1.41 11.77
CA ALA A 13 12.81 -2.45 12.51
C ALA A 13 13.54 -3.43 11.57
N ASP A 14 14.52 -4.16 12.11
CA ASP A 14 15.21 -5.26 11.42
C ASP A 14 14.38 -6.54 11.38
N HIS A 15 13.46 -6.73 12.34
CA HIS A 15 12.50 -7.81 12.37
C HIS A 15 11.19 -7.38 13.03
N VAL A 16 10.13 -8.14 12.78
CA VAL A 16 8.83 -7.99 13.43
C VAL A 16 8.28 -9.35 13.86
N TYR A 17 7.56 -9.35 14.98
CA TYR A 17 6.87 -10.54 15.46
C TYR A 17 5.67 -10.84 14.57
N ASN A 18 5.49 -12.12 14.25
CA ASN A 18 4.29 -12.63 13.62
C ASN A 18 3.65 -13.72 14.50
N LEU A 19 2.42 -14.07 14.19
CA LEU A 19 1.70 -15.18 14.80
C LEU A 19 1.94 -16.49 14.01
N PRO A 20 1.67 -17.64 14.65
CA PRO A 20 1.57 -18.91 13.94
C PRO A 20 0.58 -18.80 12.78
N LYS A 21 1.02 -19.14 11.57
CA LYS A 21 0.22 -19.07 10.35
C LYS A 21 -0.81 -20.20 10.26
N ASP A 22 -0.42 -21.38 10.71
CA ASP A 22 -1.19 -22.60 10.55
C ASP A 22 -0.92 -23.62 11.67
N TRP A 23 -1.61 -24.77 11.59
CA TRP A 23 -1.42 -25.86 12.55
C TRP A 23 0.00 -26.43 12.54
N LYS A 24 0.71 -26.36 11.40
CA LYS A 24 2.09 -26.83 11.30
C LYS A 24 3.03 -25.97 12.14
N ASP A 25 2.85 -24.65 12.15
CA ASP A 25 3.60 -23.76 13.05
C ASP A 25 3.39 -24.15 14.52
N ILE A 26 2.16 -24.48 14.91
CA ILE A 26 1.83 -24.92 16.27
C ILE A 26 2.52 -26.26 16.61
N THR A 27 2.43 -27.26 15.73
CA THR A 27 3.05 -28.58 15.98
C THR A 27 4.57 -28.51 16.00
N ASP A 28 5.16 -27.61 15.19
CA ASP A 28 6.59 -27.35 15.15
C ASP A 28 7.06 -26.43 16.31
N ARG A 29 6.15 -26.05 17.23
CA ARG A 29 6.40 -25.16 18.37
C ARG A 29 6.88 -23.75 17.98
N ARG A 30 6.52 -23.29 16.78
CA ARG A 30 6.81 -21.94 16.26
C ARG A 30 5.73 -20.96 16.69
N PHE A 31 5.75 -20.59 17.97
CA PHE A 31 4.76 -19.68 18.56
C PHE A 31 5.03 -18.20 18.29
N ARG A 32 6.25 -17.85 17.87
CA ARG A 32 6.67 -16.51 17.47
C ARG A 32 7.64 -16.60 16.28
N PRO A 33 7.13 -16.87 15.08
CA PRO A 33 7.94 -16.77 13.87
C PRO A 33 8.12 -15.29 13.52
N ASP A 34 9.37 -14.85 13.42
CA ASP A 34 9.69 -13.45 13.14
C ASP A 34 9.85 -13.26 11.63
N ASN A 35 9.40 -12.13 11.11
CA ASN A 35 9.64 -11.72 9.73
C ASN A 35 10.73 -10.66 9.67
N VAL A 36 11.55 -10.70 8.62
CA VAL A 36 12.59 -9.69 8.37
C VAL A 36 11.93 -8.35 8.02
N GLY A 37 12.36 -7.28 8.70
CA GLY A 37 11.98 -5.89 8.41
C GLY A 37 12.94 -5.20 7.44
N ASP A 38 12.75 -3.91 7.17
CA ASP A 38 13.57 -3.17 6.19
C ASP A 38 14.77 -2.46 6.83
N ASN A 39 14.81 -2.35 8.16
CA ASN A 39 15.90 -1.78 8.95
C ASN A 39 16.43 -0.44 8.41
N ARG A 40 15.53 0.49 8.09
CA ARG A 40 15.92 1.78 7.50
C ARG A 40 15.09 2.94 8.01
N GLY A 41 15.55 4.14 7.69
CA GLY A 41 14.80 5.39 7.82
C GLY A 41 14.28 5.92 6.47
N PRO A 42 13.67 7.12 6.48
CA PRO A 42 13.20 7.76 5.26
C PRO A 42 14.35 8.08 4.31
N SER A 43 14.13 7.87 3.02
CA SER A 43 15.10 8.18 1.97
C SER A 43 14.44 8.32 0.60
N ALA A 44 14.62 9.48 -0.02
CA ALA A 44 14.24 9.72 -1.41
C ALA A 44 15.04 8.86 -2.41
N ASN A 45 16.09 8.18 -1.98
CA ASN A 45 16.93 7.33 -2.83
C ASN A 45 16.89 5.86 -2.41
N ALA A 46 15.94 5.45 -1.55
CA ALA A 46 15.78 4.05 -1.19
C ALA A 46 15.51 3.21 -2.44
N ASP A 47 16.17 2.06 -2.57
CA ASP A 47 15.85 1.09 -3.60
C ASP A 47 14.46 0.50 -3.37
N VAL A 48 13.86 -0.03 -4.43
CA VAL A 48 12.50 -0.58 -4.38
C VAL A 48 12.45 -1.86 -3.54
N GLU A 49 13.56 -2.57 -3.43
CA GLU A 49 13.79 -3.73 -2.55
C GLU A 49 13.79 -3.37 -1.07
N ALA A 50 14.07 -2.11 -0.73
CA ALA A 50 14.21 -1.66 0.64
C ALA A 50 12.86 -1.31 1.30
N SER A 51 11.74 -1.72 0.72
CA SER A 51 10.39 -1.41 1.24
C SER A 51 9.52 -2.67 1.24
N ARG A 52 8.48 -2.72 2.07
CA ARG A 52 7.46 -3.77 1.98
C ARG A 52 6.55 -3.58 0.78
N VAL A 53 6.11 -2.35 0.57
CA VAL A 53 5.25 -1.96 -0.55
C VAL A 53 5.86 -0.73 -1.21
N SER A 54 5.87 -0.72 -2.53
CA SER A 54 6.26 0.45 -3.34
C SER A 54 5.20 0.71 -4.39
N MET A 55 4.78 1.96 -4.48
CA MET A 55 3.83 2.45 -5.47
C MET A 55 4.48 3.55 -6.30
N PHE A 56 4.34 3.45 -7.62
CA PHE A 56 4.84 4.40 -8.60
C PHE A 56 3.67 4.92 -9.41
N VAL A 57 3.58 6.24 -9.53
CA VAL A 57 2.65 6.92 -10.46
C VAL A 57 3.51 7.73 -11.42
N ASP A 58 3.59 7.27 -12.65
CA ASP A 58 4.27 7.96 -13.74
C ASP A 58 3.24 8.77 -14.52
N TYR A 59 3.17 10.06 -14.25
CA TYR A 59 2.25 10.98 -14.93
C TYR A 59 2.67 11.27 -16.37
N ASP A 60 3.94 11.07 -16.70
CA ASP A 60 4.45 11.37 -18.03
C ASP A 60 4.15 10.21 -19.01
N ASN A 61 4.05 8.98 -18.50
CA ASN A 61 3.72 7.78 -19.28
C ASN A 61 2.33 7.20 -18.99
N GLY A 62 1.59 7.74 -18.03
CA GLY A 62 0.24 7.27 -17.67
C GLY A 62 0.24 5.88 -17.04
N MET A 63 1.26 5.57 -16.23
CA MET A 63 1.47 4.23 -15.66
C MET A 63 1.39 4.26 -14.14
N ILE A 64 0.75 3.24 -13.56
CA ILE A 64 0.73 3.00 -12.13
C ILE A 64 1.27 1.59 -11.88
N VAL A 65 2.26 1.49 -11.00
CA VAL A 65 2.84 0.21 -10.59
C VAL A 65 2.79 0.12 -9.08
N VAL A 66 2.18 -0.95 -8.55
CA VAL A 66 2.22 -1.27 -7.14
C VAL A 66 2.86 -2.63 -6.97
N ARG A 67 3.91 -2.68 -6.14
CA ARG A 67 4.68 -3.88 -5.85
C ARG A 67 4.63 -4.14 -4.35
N GLN A 68 4.47 -5.40 -3.99
CA GLN A 68 4.79 -5.90 -2.66
C GLN A 68 6.04 -6.79 -2.73
N ASN A 69 7.02 -6.55 -1.86
CA ASN A 69 8.20 -7.39 -1.77
C ASN A 69 7.91 -8.67 -0.96
N PRO A 70 8.62 -9.78 -1.25
CA PRO A 70 8.41 -11.04 -0.54
C PRO A 70 8.68 -10.92 0.97
N THR A 71 7.85 -11.56 1.78
CA THR A 71 8.14 -11.78 3.20
C THR A 71 9.11 -12.94 3.35
N SER A 72 10.10 -12.78 4.24
CA SER A 72 10.98 -13.88 4.66
C SER A 72 10.93 -14.05 6.17
N ALA A 73 10.83 -15.30 6.63
CA ALA A 73 10.96 -15.62 8.04
C ALA A 73 12.44 -15.59 8.46
N VAL A 74 12.74 -14.97 9.60
CA VAL A 74 14.11 -14.84 10.14
C VAL A 74 14.75 -16.20 10.40
N ASP A 75 13.96 -17.17 10.84
CA ASP A 75 14.42 -18.53 11.18
C ASP A 75 14.64 -19.45 9.95
N GLY A 76 14.24 -19.01 8.76
CA GLY A 76 14.26 -19.78 7.52
C GLY A 76 13.33 -21.00 7.49
N GLN A 77 12.53 -21.24 8.53
CA GLN A 77 11.74 -22.47 8.69
C GLN A 77 10.43 -22.48 7.88
N ARG A 78 10.08 -21.37 7.23
CA ARG A 78 8.90 -21.26 6.34
C ARG A 78 9.21 -21.53 4.86
N GLY A 79 10.36 -22.16 4.58
CA GLY A 79 10.69 -22.66 3.24
C GLY A 79 11.20 -21.60 2.26
N GLY A 80 11.63 -20.43 2.76
CA GLY A 80 12.19 -19.35 1.96
C GLY A 80 11.38 -18.06 2.07
N ALA A 81 11.35 -17.29 0.98
CA ALA A 81 10.56 -16.08 0.87
C ALA A 81 9.21 -16.38 0.21
N ALA A 82 8.13 -15.74 0.66
CA ALA A 82 6.79 -15.85 0.10
C ALA A 82 6.28 -14.48 -0.33
N ALA A 83 5.70 -14.38 -1.52
CA ALA A 83 5.12 -13.15 -2.05
C ALA A 83 3.59 -13.23 -2.04
N ALA A 84 2.94 -12.11 -1.71
CA ALA A 84 1.52 -11.89 -1.93
C ALA A 84 1.33 -10.78 -2.95
N VAL A 85 0.16 -10.76 -3.60
CA VAL A 85 -0.20 -9.73 -4.59
C VAL A 85 -1.05 -8.67 -3.89
N PRO A 86 -0.68 -7.38 -3.96
CA PRO A 86 -1.49 -6.32 -3.39
C PRO A 86 -2.78 -6.16 -4.22
N ASN A 87 -3.89 -5.87 -3.55
CA ASN A 87 -5.11 -5.41 -4.19
C ASN A 87 -5.02 -3.89 -4.37
N VAL A 88 -5.34 -3.39 -5.57
CA VAL A 88 -5.23 -1.97 -5.90
C VAL A 88 -6.43 -1.56 -6.75
N HIS A 89 -7.00 -0.41 -6.40
CA HIS A 89 -8.04 0.25 -7.15
C HIS A 89 -7.63 1.68 -7.46
N VAL A 90 -7.98 2.14 -8.65
CA VAL A 90 -7.57 3.45 -9.16
C VAL A 90 -8.77 4.16 -9.78
N ALA A 91 -8.98 5.41 -9.37
CA ALA A 91 -9.92 6.33 -10.01
C ALA A 91 -9.20 7.62 -10.43
N GLN A 92 -9.46 8.07 -11.66
CA GLN A 92 -8.91 9.30 -12.20
C GLN A 92 -10.03 10.26 -12.58
N ALA A 93 -9.92 11.52 -12.16
CA ALA A 93 -10.82 12.59 -12.55
C ALA A 93 -10.33 13.29 -13.83
N SER A 94 -11.24 14.01 -14.50
CA SER A 94 -10.92 14.75 -15.73
C SER A 94 -9.92 15.90 -15.52
N ASP A 95 -9.76 16.38 -14.29
CA ASP A 95 -8.75 17.36 -13.87
C ASP A 95 -7.37 16.72 -13.62
N GLY A 96 -7.24 15.40 -13.78
CA GLY A 96 -6.01 14.64 -13.59
C GLY A 96 -5.78 14.18 -12.16
N ARG A 97 -6.64 14.53 -11.20
CA ARG A 97 -6.58 13.96 -9.85
C ARG A 97 -6.70 12.45 -9.90
N LEU A 98 -5.95 11.78 -9.04
CA LEU A 98 -5.86 10.33 -9.00
C LEU A 98 -6.04 9.85 -7.58
N THR A 99 -7.01 8.98 -7.34
CA THR A 99 -7.16 8.27 -6.06
C THR A 99 -6.78 6.82 -6.24
N ILE A 100 -5.90 6.34 -5.36
CA ILE A 100 -5.43 4.97 -5.31
C ILE A 100 -5.76 4.39 -3.95
N ASP A 101 -6.57 3.34 -3.95
CA ASP A 101 -6.78 2.49 -2.78
C ASP A 101 -5.88 1.26 -2.92
N TYR A 102 -5.14 0.93 -1.87
CA TYR A 102 -4.25 -0.21 -1.88
C TYR A 102 -4.44 -1.05 -0.62
N ASN A 103 -4.25 -2.35 -0.76
CA ASN A 103 -4.27 -3.30 0.34
C ASN A 103 -3.23 -4.40 0.08
N ALA A 104 -2.19 -4.42 0.90
CA ALA A 104 -1.09 -5.37 0.88
C ALA A 104 -1.08 -6.18 2.18
N HIS A 105 -0.73 -7.45 2.14
CA HIS A 105 -0.76 -8.31 3.33
C HIS A 105 0.45 -9.24 3.38
N ASP A 106 0.85 -9.63 4.58
CA ASP A 106 1.93 -10.59 4.74
C ASP A 106 1.51 -11.97 4.20
N ALA A 107 2.28 -12.53 3.26
CA ALA A 107 2.07 -13.87 2.72
C ALA A 107 2.17 -14.97 3.78
N TYR A 108 2.78 -14.67 4.92
CA TYR A 108 2.83 -15.55 6.08
C TYR A 108 1.84 -15.21 7.20
N GLU A 109 0.94 -14.27 6.98
CA GLU A 109 -0.10 -13.92 7.96
C GLU A 109 -1.08 -15.07 8.16
N LEU A 110 -1.61 -15.17 9.38
CA LEU A 110 -2.75 -16.05 9.67
C LEU A 110 -3.97 -15.57 8.86
N PRO A 111 -4.63 -16.41 8.03
CA PRO A 111 -5.71 -15.93 7.16
C PRO A 111 -6.85 -15.20 7.89
N LEU A 112 -7.13 -15.58 9.15
CA LEU A 112 -8.13 -14.90 9.98
C LEU A 112 -7.73 -13.45 10.32
N ALA A 113 -6.45 -13.15 10.51
CA ALA A 113 -5.97 -11.81 10.76
C ALA A 113 -6.07 -10.93 9.50
N THR A 114 -5.74 -11.50 8.32
CA THR A 114 -5.97 -10.83 7.04
C THR A 114 -7.46 -10.53 6.81
N TRP A 115 -8.34 -11.49 7.12
CA TRP A 115 -9.79 -11.28 7.04
C TRP A 115 -10.31 -10.24 8.05
N GLY A 116 -9.66 -10.14 9.21
CA GLY A 116 -9.92 -9.12 10.23
C GLY A 116 -9.38 -7.71 9.89
N GLY A 117 -8.73 -7.52 8.74
CA GLY A 117 -8.21 -6.22 8.31
C GLY A 117 -6.82 -5.87 8.84
N ALA A 118 -6.08 -6.82 9.42
CA ALA A 118 -4.69 -6.62 9.81
C ALA A 118 -3.77 -6.68 8.57
N THR A 119 -3.87 -5.65 7.73
CA THR A 119 -3.12 -5.51 6.48
C THR A 119 -2.50 -4.12 6.37
N VAL A 120 -1.57 -3.93 5.42
CA VAL A 120 -1.00 -2.62 5.10
C VAL A 120 -1.86 -2.00 4.01
N ASN A 121 -2.72 -1.05 4.38
CA ASN A 121 -3.72 -0.50 3.48
C ASN A 121 -3.92 1.00 3.64
N GLY A 122 -4.52 1.63 2.63
CA GLY A 122 -4.81 3.05 2.65
C GLY A 122 -5.42 3.55 1.35
N ARG A 123 -5.79 4.83 1.39
CA ARG A 123 -6.30 5.64 0.28
C ARG A 123 -5.39 6.84 0.08
N ILE A 124 -4.84 7.01 -1.11
CA ILE A 124 -3.97 8.14 -1.45
C ILE A 124 -4.58 8.88 -2.62
N THR A 125 -4.73 10.19 -2.51
CA THR A 125 -5.17 11.06 -3.59
C THR A 125 -4.06 12.03 -3.96
N PHE A 126 -3.69 12.03 -5.23
CA PHE A 126 -2.73 12.94 -5.81
C PHE A 126 -3.45 14.05 -6.58
N ASP A 127 -3.03 15.29 -6.35
CA ASP A 127 -3.61 16.49 -6.95
C ASP A 127 -2.61 17.24 -7.83
N PRO A 128 -2.65 17.08 -9.16
CA PRO A 128 -1.69 17.72 -10.06
C PRO A 128 -1.94 19.21 -10.21
N HIS A 129 -0.94 20.03 -9.88
CA HIS A 129 -0.99 21.47 -10.06
C HIS A 129 -0.43 21.91 -11.42
N ALA A 130 -0.89 23.05 -11.94
CA ALA A 130 -0.46 23.58 -13.23
C ALA A 130 1.07 23.77 -13.36
N ASP A 131 1.75 24.15 -12.27
CA ASP A 131 3.20 24.40 -12.20
C ASP A 131 4.08 23.12 -12.22
N GLY A 132 3.44 21.95 -12.24
CA GLY A 132 4.13 20.67 -12.26
C GLY A 132 4.28 20.01 -10.90
N THR A 133 3.97 20.70 -9.81
CA THR A 133 3.95 20.11 -8.46
C THR A 133 2.72 19.22 -8.26
N LEU A 134 2.76 18.39 -7.22
CA LEU A 134 1.66 17.51 -6.82
C LEU A 134 1.30 17.76 -5.36
N GLY A 135 0.01 17.90 -5.08
CA GLY A 135 -0.56 17.70 -3.76
C GLY A 135 -0.75 16.21 -3.47
N LEU A 136 -0.75 15.86 -2.18
CA LEU A 136 -1.12 14.53 -1.69
C LEU A 136 -2.06 14.69 -0.52
N GLY A 137 -3.14 13.91 -0.48
CA GLY A 137 -4.05 13.79 0.66
C GLY A 137 -4.59 12.36 0.78
N GLY A 138 -5.00 11.95 1.98
CA GLY A 138 -5.61 10.64 2.16
C GLY A 138 -5.40 10.06 3.56
N SER A 139 -5.49 8.74 3.66
CA SER A 139 -5.28 8.01 4.91
C SER A 139 -4.55 6.69 4.68
N THR A 140 -3.81 6.24 5.69
CA THR A 140 -3.08 4.97 5.65
C THR A 140 -3.08 4.35 7.05
N THR A 141 -2.81 3.05 7.13
CA THR A 141 -2.56 2.38 8.38
C THR A 141 -1.41 3.05 9.14
N ILE A 142 -1.49 3.08 10.47
CA ILE A 142 -0.45 3.71 11.31
C ILE A 142 0.83 2.86 11.42
N TYR A 143 0.85 1.73 10.70
CA TYR A 143 2.00 0.85 10.52
C TYR A 143 1.93 0.23 9.11
N PRO A 144 3.06 0.10 8.39
CA PRO A 144 4.44 0.46 8.76
C PRO A 144 4.70 1.96 8.53
N SER A 145 5.95 2.39 8.37
CA SER A 145 6.24 3.81 8.01
C SER A 145 5.89 4.03 6.54
N MET A 146 5.46 5.24 6.18
CA MET A 146 5.18 5.65 4.81
C MET A 146 5.98 6.90 4.45
N GLU A 147 6.56 6.92 3.25
CA GLU A 147 7.20 8.10 2.65
C GLU A 147 6.68 8.30 1.23
N THR A 148 6.55 9.54 0.77
CA THR A 148 6.18 9.83 -0.62
C THR A 148 6.97 10.99 -1.17
N TYR A 149 7.55 10.79 -2.35
CA TYR A 149 8.39 11.76 -3.04
C TYR A 149 7.96 11.92 -4.50
N GLN A 150 8.03 13.14 -5.02
CA GLN A 150 7.89 13.48 -6.43
C GLN A 150 9.27 13.69 -7.06
N TYR A 151 9.49 13.09 -8.23
CA TYR A 151 10.70 13.20 -9.04
C TYR A 151 10.34 13.88 -10.35
N ARG A 152 11.07 14.95 -10.69
CA ARG A 152 10.92 15.69 -11.94
C ARG A 152 12.29 15.92 -12.56
N ASP A 153 12.35 15.91 -13.88
CA ASP A 153 13.58 16.16 -14.62
C ASP A 153 14.20 17.50 -14.24
N GLY A 154 15.50 17.49 -13.95
CA GLY A 154 16.26 18.68 -13.58
C GLY A 154 15.95 19.26 -12.19
N ALA A 155 15.13 18.59 -11.37
CA ALA A 155 14.80 19.01 -10.01
C ALA A 155 15.22 17.96 -8.97
N ALA A 156 15.57 18.42 -7.77
CA ALA A 156 15.74 17.52 -6.63
C ALA A 156 14.40 16.87 -6.26
N PRO A 157 14.39 15.62 -5.73
CA PRO A 157 13.17 14.98 -5.26
C PRO A 157 12.45 15.85 -4.22
N ALA A 158 11.15 16.08 -4.42
CA ALA A 158 10.31 16.82 -3.49
C ALA A 158 9.57 15.85 -2.57
N GLN A 159 9.67 16.04 -1.25
CA GLN A 159 8.91 15.25 -0.30
C GLN A 159 7.46 15.73 -0.26
N LEU A 160 6.52 14.86 -0.63
CA LEU A 160 5.08 15.12 -0.51
C LEU A 160 4.57 14.71 0.87
N GLN A 161 5.13 13.64 1.44
CA GLN A 161 4.66 13.04 2.67
C GLN A 161 5.80 12.31 3.40
N TRP A 162 5.86 12.44 4.73
CA TRP A 162 6.57 11.49 5.61
C TRP A 162 5.73 11.16 6.85
N SER A 163 5.43 9.87 7.07
CA SER A 163 4.68 9.32 8.19
C SER A 163 5.50 8.20 8.87
N PRO A 164 6.06 8.42 10.07
CA PRO A 164 6.70 7.34 10.80
C PRO A 164 5.66 6.32 11.27
N ALA A 165 6.05 5.04 11.32
CA ALA A 165 5.29 4.02 12.01
C ALA A 165 5.01 4.45 13.46
N ASN A 166 3.80 4.20 13.96
CA ASN A 166 3.43 4.51 15.35
C ASN A 166 4.32 3.78 16.38
N SER A 167 5.01 2.71 15.97
CA SER A 167 6.00 2.02 16.77
C SER A 167 7.14 1.50 15.89
N GLY A 168 8.38 1.77 16.29
CA GLY A 168 9.58 1.16 15.71
C GLY A 168 9.95 -0.19 16.33
N SER A 169 9.14 -0.69 17.27
CA SER A 169 9.37 -1.98 17.94
C SER A 169 8.98 -3.15 17.03
N PRO A 170 9.57 -4.35 17.20
CA PRO A 170 9.13 -5.58 16.54
C PRO A 170 7.64 -5.93 16.78
N TRP A 171 7.00 -5.38 17.82
CA TRP A 171 5.56 -5.52 18.07
C TRP A 171 4.68 -4.58 17.22
N GLY A 172 5.27 -3.66 16.46
CA GLY A 172 4.56 -2.62 15.71
C GLY A 172 3.37 -3.09 14.86
N PRO A 173 3.47 -4.20 14.09
CA PRO A 173 2.34 -4.69 13.29
C PRO A 173 1.09 -4.98 14.14
N SER A 174 1.27 -5.68 15.28
CA SER A 174 0.18 -6.11 16.16
C SER A 174 -0.62 -4.97 16.81
N MET A 175 -0.08 -3.74 16.79
CA MET A 175 -0.69 -2.57 17.42
C MET A 175 -1.15 -1.51 16.40
N GLY A 176 -0.83 -1.71 15.11
CA GLY A 176 -0.91 -0.65 14.11
C GLY A 176 -1.64 -0.98 12.82
N LEU A 177 -1.80 -2.25 12.44
CA LEU A 177 -2.41 -2.60 11.14
C LEU A 177 -3.92 -2.34 11.07
N GLU A 178 -4.62 -2.37 12.20
CA GLU A 178 -6.09 -2.13 12.26
C GLU A 178 -6.47 -0.65 12.41
N ARG A 179 -5.49 0.25 12.48
CA ARG A 179 -5.70 1.67 12.79
C ARG A 179 -5.16 2.54 11.68
N HIS A 180 -5.82 3.66 11.42
CA HIS A 180 -5.45 4.59 10.36
C HIS A 180 -5.21 5.99 10.87
N HIS A 181 -4.45 6.77 10.12
CA HIS A 181 -4.33 8.22 10.30
C HIS A 181 -4.48 8.95 8.96
N TRP A 182 -4.67 10.27 9.03
CA TRP A 182 -4.63 11.14 7.87
C TRP A 182 -3.18 11.43 7.45
N ILE A 183 -2.96 11.55 6.15
CA ILE A 183 -1.68 11.95 5.54
C ILE A 183 -1.89 13.07 4.53
N GLY A 184 -0.88 13.92 4.41
CA GLY A 184 -0.88 15.04 3.47
C GLY A 184 -1.93 16.11 3.80
N ASP A 185 -2.46 16.74 2.76
CA ASP A 185 -3.47 17.79 2.84
C ASP A 185 -4.88 17.18 2.92
N THR A 186 -5.56 17.39 4.04
CA THR A 186 -6.91 16.88 4.29
C THR A 186 -8.00 17.61 3.50
N THR A 187 -7.67 18.71 2.81
CA THR A 187 -8.59 19.41 1.92
C THR A 187 -8.67 18.77 0.53
N ILE A 188 -7.67 17.95 0.16
CA ILE A 188 -7.67 17.20 -1.09
C ILE A 188 -8.68 16.06 -0.99
N SER A 189 -9.78 16.22 -1.72
CA SER A 189 -10.87 15.24 -1.74
C SER A 189 -10.57 14.09 -2.69
N ALA A 190 -10.83 12.87 -2.22
CA ALA A 190 -10.74 11.66 -3.04
C ALA A 190 -11.63 11.77 -4.29
N VAL A 191 -11.07 11.32 -5.41
CA VAL A 191 -11.82 11.04 -6.63
C VAL A 191 -12.76 9.87 -6.34
N ARG A 192 -14.02 10.04 -6.74
CA ARG A 192 -15.03 9.00 -6.64
C ARG A 192 -15.31 8.44 -8.03
N PRO A 193 -15.59 7.14 -8.16
CA PRO A 193 -16.13 6.60 -9.40
C PRO A 193 -17.43 7.32 -9.78
N ASP A 194 -17.74 7.37 -11.08
CA ASP A 194 -18.95 8.02 -11.59
C ASP A 194 -20.20 7.20 -11.23
N MET A 195 -20.74 7.47 -10.04
CA MET A 195 -21.93 6.80 -9.51
C MET A 195 -22.76 7.74 -8.61
N PRO A 196 -24.08 7.48 -8.48
CA PRO A 196 -24.93 8.29 -7.61
C PRO A 196 -24.47 8.29 -6.14
N SER A 197 -24.51 9.46 -5.48
CA SER A 197 -24.04 9.63 -4.09
C SER A 197 -24.66 8.65 -3.09
N TRP A 198 -25.96 8.37 -3.22
CA TRP A 198 -26.65 7.42 -2.33
C TRP A 198 -26.11 5.99 -2.47
N LYS A 199 -25.69 5.61 -3.69
CA LYS A 199 -25.12 4.29 -3.97
C LYS A 199 -23.70 4.22 -3.41
N TRP A 200 -22.92 5.28 -3.62
CA TRP A 200 -21.59 5.43 -3.01
C TRP A 200 -21.64 5.35 -1.48
N GLU A 201 -22.57 6.05 -0.83
CA GLU A 201 -22.74 6.04 0.64
C GLU A 201 -23.19 4.67 1.16
N LEU A 202 -24.06 3.97 0.42
CA LEU A 202 -24.50 2.62 0.75
C LEU A 202 -23.37 1.60 0.65
N GLU A 203 -22.57 1.67 -0.42
CA GLU A 203 -21.46 0.73 -0.67
C GLU A 203 -20.27 1.02 0.26
N ASN A 204 -20.05 2.27 0.66
CA ASN A 204 -19.04 2.63 1.67
C ASN A 204 -19.53 2.57 3.13
N ALA A 205 -20.78 2.17 3.40
CA ALA A 205 -21.30 2.09 4.76
C ALA A 205 -20.53 1.07 5.63
N ILE A 206 -19.80 0.14 5.00
CA ILE A 206 -18.91 -0.81 5.67
C ILE A 206 -17.60 -0.89 4.86
N PRO A 207 -16.50 -0.25 5.32
CA PRO A 207 -15.36 0.11 4.47
C PRO A 207 -14.56 -1.06 3.86
N PHE A 208 -14.90 -2.32 4.13
CA PHE A 208 -14.11 -3.48 3.70
C PHE A 208 -14.92 -4.74 3.30
N THR A 209 -16.25 -4.66 3.16
CA THR A 209 -17.06 -5.80 2.65
C THR A 209 -17.69 -5.56 1.27
N HIS A 210 -17.97 -4.31 0.92
CA HIS A 210 -18.62 -3.93 -0.34
C HIS A 210 -18.01 -2.65 -0.90
N ASP A 211 -16.67 -2.59 -0.96
CA ASP A 211 -15.98 -1.44 -1.52
C ASP A 211 -16.42 -1.23 -3.00
N PRO A 212 -17.09 -0.10 -3.33
CA PRO A 212 -17.56 0.16 -4.71
C PRO A 212 -16.42 0.28 -5.72
N PHE A 213 -15.18 0.44 -5.25
CA PHE A 213 -14.01 0.37 -6.12
C PHE A 213 -13.85 -1.00 -6.79
N LEU A 214 -14.26 -2.11 -6.16
CA LEU A 214 -14.18 -3.45 -6.75
C LEU A 214 -15.07 -3.61 -8.01
N GLU A 215 -16.22 -2.91 -8.06
CA GLU A 215 -17.19 -3.04 -9.17
C GLU A 215 -16.98 -2.02 -10.30
N HIS A 216 -16.32 -0.88 -9.99
CA HIS A 216 -16.26 0.29 -10.87
C HIS A 216 -14.85 0.78 -11.19
N THR A 217 -13.81 0.05 -10.79
CA THR A 217 -12.43 0.38 -11.15
C THR A 217 -11.67 -0.78 -11.75
N THR A 218 -10.57 -0.45 -12.43
CA THR A 218 -9.68 -1.41 -13.04
C THR A 218 -8.94 -2.19 -11.96
N GLN A 219 -9.40 -3.41 -11.69
CA GLN A 219 -8.65 -4.37 -10.89
C GLN A 219 -7.54 -4.98 -11.75
N LEU A 220 -6.29 -4.80 -11.34
CA LEU A 220 -5.15 -5.51 -11.93
C LEU A 220 -5.15 -6.94 -11.38
N THR A 221 -5.55 -7.94 -12.18
CA THR A 221 -5.51 -9.35 -11.77
C THR A 221 -4.37 -10.09 -12.49
N GLU A 222 -3.60 -10.85 -11.71
CA GLU A 222 -2.51 -11.70 -12.20
C GLU A 222 -1.45 -10.97 -13.08
N PRO A 223 -0.73 -9.95 -12.57
CA PRO A 223 0.20 -9.13 -13.36
C PRO A 223 1.42 -9.88 -13.92
N PHE A 224 1.58 -11.17 -13.61
CA PHE A 224 2.71 -12.01 -14.02
C PHE A 224 2.31 -13.20 -14.90
N LYS A 225 1.05 -13.32 -15.30
CA LYS A 225 0.58 -14.43 -16.15
C LYS A 225 0.79 -14.17 -17.65
N SER A 226 1.00 -12.92 -18.03
CA SER A 226 1.25 -12.46 -19.40
C SER A 226 2.14 -11.21 -19.42
N ASP A 227 2.74 -10.91 -20.58
CA ASP A 227 3.58 -9.71 -20.81
C ASP A 227 2.82 -8.38 -20.62
N VAL A 228 1.48 -8.45 -20.49
CA VAL A 228 0.58 -7.35 -20.16
C VAL A 228 -0.35 -7.84 -19.04
N PRO A 229 -0.53 -7.11 -17.93
CA PRO A 229 -1.48 -7.49 -16.88
C PRO A 229 -2.89 -7.68 -17.45
N THR A 230 -3.54 -8.78 -17.09
CA THR A 230 -4.96 -8.97 -17.39
C THR A 230 -5.81 -8.04 -16.53
N VAL A 231 -6.71 -7.31 -17.18
CA VAL A 231 -7.74 -6.49 -16.53
C VAL A 231 -9.03 -7.32 -16.51
N GLU A 232 -9.45 -7.79 -15.34
CA GLU A 232 -10.67 -8.60 -15.22
C GLU A 232 -11.94 -7.79 -15.00
N MET A 233 -11.84 -6.56 -14.46
CA MET A 233 -13.02 -5.74 -14.17
C MET A 233 -12.79 -4.28 -14.51
N GLY A 234 -13.81 -3.67 -15.13
CA GLY A 234 -13.90 -2.27 -15.52
C GLY A 234 -15.12 -2.07 -16.42
N ARG A 235 -16.02 -1.15 -16.03
CA ARG A 235 -17.05 -0.57 -16.90
C ARG A 235 -16.71 0.89 -17.14
#